data_AF-A0A7H2BDJ5-F1
#
_entry.id   AF-A0A7H2BDJ5-F1
#
_cell.length_a   1.000
_cell.length_b   1.000
_cell.length_c   1.000
_cell.angle_alpha   90.00
_cell.angle_beta   90.00
_cell.angle_gamma   90.00
#
_symmetry.space_group_name_H-M   'P 1'
#
loop_
_entity.id
_entity.type
_entity.pdbx_description
1 polymer ?
#
loop_
_entity_poly.entity_id
_entity_poly.type
_entity_poly.pdbx_seq_one_letter_code
_entity_poly.pdbx_strand_id
1 'polypeptide(L)'
;MSRKLHPSSQMLVAASIALGVSIAMLLVAIFFATSSPTITLTVFLIALAVGSLAAFLGALLAIVGLIKHREHTLWLSLILGASVLLNPLTAFSVLLLLGG
;
A
#
# COMPACT_ATOMS: atom_id res chain seq x y z
N MET A 1 1.01 31.65 7.28
CA MET A 1 2.34 31.06 7.53
C MET A 1 2.30 29.58 7.21
N SER A 2 2.81 29.17 6.05
CA SER A 2 2.91 27.75 5.69
C SER A 2 4.03 27.13 6.53
N ARG A 3 3.67 26.36 7.57
CA ARG A 3 4.65 25.58 8.36
C ARG A 3 5.24 24.55 7.40
N LYS A 4 6.45 24.81 6.87
CA LYS A 4 7.22 23.81 6.14
C LYS A 4 7.48 22.65 7.10
N LEU A 5 6.71 21.58 6.95
CA LEU A 5 6.94 20.32 7.64
C LEU A 5 8.39 19.90 7.42
N HIS A 6 9.03 19.41 8.49
CA HIS A 6 10.38 18.90 8.42
C HIS A 6 10.45 17.79 7.34
N PRO A 7 11.52 17.70 6.52
CA PRO A 7 11.59 16.75 5.40
C PRO A 7 11.33 15.30 5.83
N SER A 8 11.70 14.94 7.05
CA SER A 8 11.44 13.65 7.68
C SER A 8 9.94 13.37 7.86
N SER A 9 9.19 14.37 8.34
CA SER A 9 7.74 14.29 8.52
C SER A 9 6.99 14.27 7.19
N GLN A 10 7.50 14.95 6.15
CA GLN A 10 6.90 14.89 4.81
C GLN A 10 7.02 13.50 4.19
N MET A 11 8.17 12.83 4.33
CA MET A 11 8.35 11.45 3.88
C MET A 11 7.43 10.47 4.62
N LEU A 12 7.28 10.63 5.94
CA LEU A 12 6.41 9.75 6.74
C LEU A 12 4.94 9.92 6.37
N VAL A 13 4.49 11.17 6.16
CA VAL A 13 3.14 11.46 5.69
C VAL A 13 2.91 10.89 4.28
N ALA A 14 3.85 11.07 3.36
CA ALA A 14 3.75 10.52 2.01
C ALA A 14 3.69 8.98 2.00
N ALA A 15 4.54 8.33 2.81
CA ALA A 15 4.55 6.87 2.94
C ALA A 15 3.24 6.34 3.57
N SER A 16 2.69 7.07 4.55
CA SER A 16 1.40 6.73 5.18
C SER A 16 0.23 6.88 4.20
N ILE A 17 0.23 7.93 3.37
CA ILE A 17 -0.79 8.12 2.32
C ILE A 17 -0.71 6.99 1.30
N ALA A 18 0.50 6.64 0.85
CA ALA A 18 0.70 5.52 -0.09
C ALA A 18 0.19 4.20 0.48
N LEU A 19 0.45 3.92 1.76
CA LEU A 19 -0.10 2.76 2.46
C LEU A 19 -1.62 2.78 2.54
N GLY A 20 -2.20 3.93 2.90
CA GLY A 20 -3.65 4.11 2.96
C GLY A 20 -4.33 3.85 1.62
N VAL A 21 -3.75 4.35 0.51
CA VAL A 21 -4.23 4.08 -0.85
C VAL A 21 -4.15 2.59 -1.18
N SER A 22 -3.04 1.93 -0.81
CA SER A 22 -2.88 0.50 -1.04
C SER A 22 -3.94 -0.33 -0.32
N ILE A 23 -4.21 -0.02 0.95
CA ILE A 23 -5.24 -0.69 1.75
C ILE A 23 -6.63 -0.44 1.19
N ALA A 24 -6.95 0.81 0.82
CA ALA A 24 -8.24 1.15 0.22
C ALA A 24 -8.48 0.37 -1.08
N MET A 25 -7.47 0.28 -1.95
CA MET A 25 -7.56 -0.50 -3.18
C MET A 25 -7.69 -2.00 -2.92
N LEU A 26 -7.03 -2.54 -1.90
CA LEU A 26 -7.22 -3.93 -1.49
C LEU A 26 -8.68 -4.20 -1.05
N LEU A 27 -9.28 -3.29 -0.27
CA LEU A 27 -10.68 -3.42 0.15
C LEU A 27 -11.64 -3.32 -1.04
N VAL A 28 -11.38 -2.42 -1.99
CA VAL A 28 -12.13 -2.35 -3.25
C VAL A 28 -12.01 -3.66 -4.02
N ALA A 29 -10.80 -4.20 -4.15
CA ALA A 29 -10.57 -5.48 -4.82
C ALA A 29 -11.39 -6.61 -4.18
N ILE A 30 -11.36 -6.74 -2.85
CA ILE A 30 -12.12 -7.75 -2.10
C ILE A 30 -13.64 -7.54 -2.22
N PHE A 31 -14.13 -6.30 -2.17
CA PHE A 31 -15.57 -6.01 -2.28
C PHE A 31 -16.11 -6.33 -3.67
N PHE A 32 -15.36 -5.99 -4.72
CA PHE A 32 -15.78 -6.31 -6.08
C PHE A 32 -15.67 -7.79 -6.35
N ALA A 33 -14.64 -8.49 -5.83
CA ALA A 33 -14.52 -9.95 -5.90
C ALA A 33 -15.82 -10.70 -5.57
N THR A 34 -16.59 -10.19 -4.60
CA THR A 34 -17.82 -10.81 -4.13
C THR A 34 -19.09 -10.38 -4.89
N SER A 35 -19.01 -9.41 -5.82
CA SER A 35 -20.18 -8.63 -6.25
C SER A 35 -20.73 -8.88 -7.67
N SER A 36 -20.06 -9.58 -8.60
CA SER A 36 -20.63 -10.13 -9.87
C SER A 36 -19.52 -10.55 -10.85
N PRO A 37 -19.54 -11.73 -11.50
CA PRO A 37 -18.36 -12.31 -12.18
C PRO A 37 -17.71 -11.47 -13.29
N THR A 38 -18.47 -10.66 -14.03
CA THR A 38 -18.02 -10.15 -15.35
C THR A 38 -17.34 -8.77 -15.31
N ILE A 39 -17.78 -7.87 -14.43
CA ILE A 39 -17.16 -6.53 -14.24
C ILE A 39 -16.08 -6.59 -13.15
N THR A 40 -16.17 -7.60 -12.29
CA THR A 40 -15.33 -7.79 -11.11
C THR A 40 -13.88 -8.06 -11.42
N LEU A 41 -13.58 -8.90 -12.42
CA LEU A 41 -12.18 -9.27 -12.71
C LEU A 41 -11.35 -8.05 -13.14
N THR A 42 -11.88 -7.20 -14.02
CA THR A 42 -11.17 -6.02 -14.52
C THR A 42 -10.94 -4.99 -13.41
N VAL A 43 -11.98 -4.70 -12.61
CA VAL A 43 -11.87 -3.77 -11.46
C VAL A 43 -10.93 -4.34 -10.39
N PHE A 44 -10.99 -5.65 -10.15
CA PHE A 44 -10.08 -6.37 -9.25
C PHE A 44 -8.62 -6.24 -9.69
N LEU A 45 -8.32 -6.52 -10.97
CA LEU A 45 -6.96 -6.43 -11.50
C LEU A 45 -6.42 -4.99 -11.46
N ILE A 46 -7.26 -3.98 -11.76
CA ILE A 46 -6.87 -2.57 -11.68
C ILE A 46 -6.59 -2.18 -10.23
N ALA A 47 -7.48 -2.51 -9.31
CA ALA A 47 -7.31 -2.22 -7.89
C ALA A 47 -6.06 -2.93 -7.33
N LEU A 48 -5.81 -4.16 -7.76
CA LEU A 48 -4.62 -4.91 -7.37
C LEU A 48 -3.33 -4.27 -7.89
N ALA A 49 -3.30 -3.87 -9.17
CA ALA A 49 -2.13 -3.24 -9.77
C ALA A 49 -1.82 -1.89 -9.12
N VAL A 50 -2.84 -1.04 -8.93
CA VAL A 50 -2.70 0.27 -8.28
C VAL A 50 -2.31 0.12 -6.81
N GLY A 51 -2.94 -0.81 -6.09
CA GLY A 51 -2.64 -1.08 -4.68
C GLY A 51 -1.22 -1.63 -4.47
N SER A 52 -0.75 -2.52 -5.35
CA SER A 52 0.61 -3.06 -5.31
C SER A 52 1.65 -1.99 -5.64
N LEU A 53 1.38 -1.13 -6.62
CA LEU A 53 2.24 0.00 -6.95
C LEU A 53 2.35 0.99 -5.78
N ALA A 54 1.23 1.30 -5.13
CA ALA A 54 1.20 2.17 -3.96
C ALA A 54 1.98 1.57 -2.77
N ALA A 55 1.83 0.27 -2.50
CA ALA A 55 2.60 -0.43 -1.46
C ALA A 55 4.11 -0.39 -1.76
N PHE A 56 4.50 -0.58 -3.03
CA PHE A 56 5.88 -0.52 -3.48
C PHE A 56 6.49 0.88 -3.30
N LEU A 57 5.77 1.94 -3.70
CA LEU A 57 6.20 3.31 -3.43
C LEU A 57 6.31 3.58 -1.93
N GLY A 58 5.34 3.12 -1.13
CA GLY A 58 5.38 3.21 0.33
C GLY A 58 6.61 2.53 0.94
N ALA A 59 6.98 1.35 0.43
CA ALA A 59 8.18 0.63 0.85
C ALA A 59 9.46 1.38 0.47
N LEU A 60 9.55 1.92 -0.75
CA LEU A 60 10.68 2.74 -1.21
C LEU A 60 10.86 3.98 -0.33
N LEU A 61 9.78 4.70 -0.06
CA LEU A 61 9.77 5.86 0.84
C LEU A 61 10.20 5.47 2.26
N ALA A 62 9.73 4.33 2.75
CA ALA A 62 10.10 3.81 4.07
C ALA A 62 11.59 3.44 4.16
N ILE A 63 12.16 2.79 3.13
CA ILE A 63 13.58 2.45 3.05
C ILE A 63 14.43 3.73 3.02
N VAL A 64 14.10 4.68 2.15
CA VAL A 64 14.82 5.96 2.07
C VAL A 64 14.72 6.73 3.39
N GLY A 65 13.54 6.70 4.02
CA GLY A 65 13.34 7.26 5.35
C GLY A 65 14.23 6.61 6.40
N LEU A 66 14.29 5.27 6.44
CA LEU A 66 15.11 4.49 7.38
C LEU A 66 16.60 4.78 7.22
N ILE A 67 17.08 4.88 5.97
CA ILE A 67 18.49 5.17 5.68
C ILE A 67 18.85 6.60 6.10
N LYS A 68 17.94 7.56 5.87
CA LYS A 68 18.26 8.99 5.97
C LYS A 68 17.86 9.63 7.31
N HIS A 69 16.92 9.05 8.05
CA HIS A 69 16.37 9.65 9.27
C HIS A 69 16.18 8.62 10.39
N ARG A 70 17.04 8.68 11.42
CA ARG A 70 16.93 7.79 12.59
C ARG A 70 15.81 8.16 13.56
N GLU A 71 15.30 9.39 13.51
CA GLU A 71 14.28 9.87 14.45
C GLU A 71 12.91 9.20 14.26
N HIS A 72 12.63 8.65 13.07
CA HIS A 72 11.36 7.97 12.77
C HIS A 72 11.53 6.49 12.38
N THR A 73 12.65 5.87 12.79
CA THR A 73 13.01 4.50 12.42
C THR A 73 11.89 3.50 12.71
N LEU A 74 11.26 3.58 13.90
CA LEU A 74 10.18 2.67 14.29
C LEU A 74 8.94 2.79 13.38
N TRP A 75 8.52 4.02 13.07
CA TRP A 75 7.36 4.27 12.21
C TRP A 75 7.63 3.84 10.76
N LEU A 76 8.82 4.14 10.25
CA LEU A 76 9.20 3.75 8.89
C LEU A 76 9.40 2.23 8.76
N SER A 77 9.94 1.56 9.78
CA SER A 77 9.97 0.09 9.83
C SER A 77 8.57 -0.52 9.85
N LEU A 78 7.62 0.10 10.56
CA LEU A 78 6.24 -0.39 10.62
C LEU A 78 5.53 -0.23 9.26
N ILE A 79 5.74 0.91 8.59
CA ILE A 79 5.28 1.14 7.21
C ILE A 79 5.92 0.14 6.25
N LEU A 80 7.23 -0.09 6.36
CA LEU A 80 7.93 -1.07 5.52
C LEU A 80 7.37 -2.48 5.70
N GLY A 81 7.20 -2.90 6.96
CA GLY A 81 6.62 -4.19 7.30
C GLY A 81 5.21 -4.35 6.74
N ALA A 82 4.35 -3.34 6.91
CA ALA A 82 3.00 -3.34 6.36
C ALA A 82 3.00 -3.39 4.83
N SER A 83 3.83 -2.59 4.15
CA SER A 83 3.97 -2.63 2.69
C SER A 83 4.44 -3.99 2.17
N VAL A 84 5.38 -4.64 2.88
CA VAL A 84 5.86 -5.98 2.51
C VAL A 84 4.77 -7.04 2.73
N LEU A 85 4.03 -6.96 3.83
CA LEU A 85 2.93 -7.90 4.15
C LEU A 85 1.71 -7.74 3.24
N LEU A 86 1.48 -6.55 2.68
CA LEU A 86 0.41 -6.34 1.71
C LEU A 86 0.60 -7.15 0.43
N ASN A 87 1.84 -7.44 0.03
CA ASN A 87 2.15 -8.15 -1.21
C ASN A 87 1.79 -9.66 -1.21
N PRO A 88 2.10 -10.46 -0.17
CA PRO A 88 1.58 -11.82 -0.06
C PRO A 88 0.07 -11.85 0.17
N LEU A 89 -0.52 -10.82 0.81
CA LEU A 89 -1.97 -10.71 0.98
C LEU A 89 -2.69 -10.46 -0.36
N THR A 90 -2.16 -9.58 -1.21
CA THR A 90 -2.66 -9.40 -2.57
C THR A 90 -2.50 -10.68 -3.39
N ALA A 91 -1.33 -11.33 -3.34
CA ALA A 91 -1.10 -12.58 -4.07
C ALA A 91 -2.05 -13.71 -3.61
N PHE A 92 -2.26 -13.86 -2.31
CA PHE A 92 -3.22 -14.83 -1.75
C PHE A 92 -4.66 -14.51 -2.17
N SER A 93 -5.04 -13.24 -2.17
CA SER A 93 -6.37 -12.81 -2.63
C SER A 93 -6.60 -13.12 -4.11
N VAL A 94 -5.57 -12.99 -4.96
CA VAL A 94 -5.62 -13.38 -6.38
C VAL A 94 -5.77 -14.89 -6.53
N LEU A 95 -4.97 -15.68 -5.81
CA LEU A 95 -5.03 -17.14 -5.88
C LEU A 95 -6.39 -17.68 -5.42
N LEU A 96 -6.94 -17.13 -4.34
CA LEU A 96 -8.25 -17.51 -3.83
C LEU A 96 -9.37 -17.20 -4.84
N LEU A 97 -9.22 -16.13 -5.62
CA LEU A 97 -10.21 -15.68 -6.59
C LEU A 97 -10.11 -16.42 -7.94
N LEU A 98 -8.92 -16.89 -8.32
CA LEU A 98 -8.69 -17.65 -9.55
C LEU A 98 -8.84 -19.17 -9.37
N GLY A 99 -8.68 -19.68 -8.14
CA GLY A 99 -8.77 -21.10 -7.82
C GLY A 99 -10.09 -21.55 -7.17
N GLY A 100 -10.99 -20.61 -6.89
CA GLY A 100 -12.33 -20.84 -6.33
C GLY A 100 -13.41 -21.04 -7.39
#